data_AF-A0A0L9U1K5-F1
#
_entry.id   AF-A0A0L9U1K5-F1
#
_cell.length_a   1.000
_cell.length_b   1.000
_cell.length_c   1.000
_cell.angle_alpha   90.00
_cell.angle_beta   90.00
_cell.angle_gamma   90.00
#
_symmetry.space_group_name_H-M   'P 1'
#
loop_
_entity.id
_entity.type
_entity.pdbx_description
1 polymer ?
#
loop_
_entity_poly.entity_id
_entity_poly.type
_entity_poly.pdbx_seq_one_letter_code
_entity_poly.pdbx_strand_id
1 'polypeptide(L)'
;MQEADVGDAVSTGGDVVRRMQWLPATMRPANWSGGAGSAILKKKMVKKRKRSESGEVVAHPKKEDAAPERPVRTLLGWKDKSQVTDEVEDNNVASPIFRNKEKVLVTCSRRISYRYRHLMLNLVSLLPHCKKDNKVESKETKGATLNELVELKSCSSCLFFECRKAKDLYLWMAKCPSGPSVKFLVSAVHTMEELKLTGNHLKGSRPLLTFSANFEKDAHWKLLKEMLLQIFEVPKDHRKAKPFHDHVFVFSIADDHIWFRNYQISTHHNESDKLPRGGLDKMTLIEVGPRFCLNPIKIFGGSFGGPTLYENPFYVSPNQVRALEKKKKSGKFAKKVKAKTRRKMHEMSNPLEPDEFADMWKD
;
A
#
# COMPACT_ATOMS: atom_id res chain seq x y z
N MET A 1 32.07 52.85 24.42
CA MET A 1 33.12 53.12 23.42
C MET A 1 32.92 52.11 22.30
N GLN A 2 32.32 52.59 21.20
CA GLN A 2 32.31 52.09 19.82
C GLN A 2 31.85 50.63 19.64
N GLU A 3 30.61 50.31 19.24
CA GLU A 3 29.81 50.76 18.09
C GLU A 3 30.60 50.88 16.77
N ALA A 4 30.28 49.97 15.84
CA ALA A 4 30.47 50.15 14.41
C ALA A 4 29.23 49.58 13.70
N ASP A 5 28.55 50.52 13.07
CA ASP A 5 27.27 50.49 12.40
C ASP A 5 27.53 50.58 10.88
N VAL A 6 26.98 49.66 10.09
CA VAL A 6 26.83 49.74 8.62
C VAL A 6 25.71 48.75 8.28
N GLY A 7 24.57 49.05 7.67
CA GLY A 7 24.12 50.20 6.90
C GLY A 7 23.10 49.66 5.90
N ASP A 8 21.83 49.98 6.11
CA ASP A 8 20.69 49.61 5.26
C ASP A 8 20.80 50.18 3.84
N ALA A 9 20.40 49.40 2.84
CA ALA A 9 20.08 49.90 1.50
C ALA A 9 18.73 49.31 1.04
N VAL A 10 17.70 50.13 1.21
CA VAL A 10 16.38 50.03 0.58
C VAL A 10 16.52 50.45 -0.88
N SER A 11 16.01 49.65 -1.83
CA SER A 11 15.64 50.15 -3.15
C SER A 11 14.25 49.64 -3.53
N THR A 12 13.35 50.62 -3.59
CA THR A 12 11.99 50.59 -4.13
C THR A 12 11.98 50.32 -5.64
N GLY A 13 10.94 49.64 -6.14
CA GLY A 13 10.74 49.52 -7.59
C GLY A 13 9.60 48.61 -8.02
N GLY A 14 8.39 49.16 -8.09
CA GLY A 14 7.54 49.04 -9.28
C GLY A 14 6.65 47.80 -9.44
N ASP A 15 5.36 48.00 -9.14
CA ASP A 15 4.21 47.22 -9.59
C ASP A 15 4.17 47.01 -11.11
N VAL A 16 3.88 45.78 -11.57
CA VAL A 16 3.01 45.57 -12.74
C VAL A 16 2.15 44.32 -12.51
N VAL A 17 0.90 44.58 -12.14
CA VAL A 17 -0.22 43.64 -12.16
C VAL A 17 -0.56 43.30 -13.62
N ARG A 18 -0.42 42.04 -14.04
CA ARG A 18 -1.11 41.51 -15.23
C ARG A 18 -2.12 40.45 -14.85
N ARG A 19 -3.35 40.95 -14.70
CA ARG A 19 -4.60 40.21 -14.56
C ARG A 19 -5.01 39.71 -15.95
N MET A 20 -4.78 38.43 -16.27
CA MET A 20 -5.34 37.81 -17.49
C MET A 20 -6.72 37.23 -17.14
N GLN A 21 -7.75 38.01 -17.46
CA GLN A 21 -9.13 37.54 -17.60
C GLN A 21 -9.26 36.71 -18.88
N TRP A 22 -9.77 35.50 -18.76
CA TRP A 22 -10.36 34.75 -19.86
C TRP A 22 -11.87 34.65 -19.61
N LEU A 23 -12.65 35.27 -20.51
CA LEU A 23 -14.10 35.14 -20.58
C LEU A 23 -14.49 33.79 -21.23
N PRO A 24 -15.68 33.25 -20.92
CA PRO A 24 -16.09 31.91 -21.33
C PRO A 24 -16.67 31.89 -22.75
N ALA A 25 -16.19 30.96 -23.59
CA ALA A 25 -16.79 30.65 -24.88
C ALA A 25 -17.93 29.63 -24.69
N THR A 26 -19.17 30.13 -24.69
CA THR A 26 -20.37 29.31 -24.90
C THR A 26 -20.62 29.14 -26.40
N MET A 27 -20.51 27.91 -26.91
CA MET A 27 -21.05 27.55 -28.22
C MET A 27 -21.90 26.28 -28.09
N ARG A 28 -23.19 26.42 -28.40
CA ARG A 28 -24.13 25.34 -28.69
C ARG A 28 -23.73 24.68 -30.01
N PRO A 29 -24.17 23.43 -30.25
CA PRO A 29 -24.63 23.07 -31.58
C PRO A 29 -26.12 22.74 -31.59
N ALA A 30 -26.73 23.16 -32.69
CA ALA A 30 -28.11 22.98 -33.06
C ALA A 30 -28.40 21.55 -33.56
N ASN A 31 -29.69 21.24 -33.54
CA ASN A 31 -30.39 20.09 -34.10
C ASN A 31 -29.81 19.56 -35.42
N TRP A 32 -29.78 18.24 -35.54
CA TRP A 32 -29.92 17.56 -36.83
C TRP A 32 -30.96 16.45 -36.72
N SER A 33 -32.12 16.69 -37.32
CA SER A 33 -33.16 15.73 -37.65
C SER A 33 -32.84 15.07 -38.99
N GLY A 34 -32.88 13.74 -39.05
CA GLY A 34 -32.75 13.00 -40.31
C GLY A 34 -33.11 11.53 -40.12
N GLY A 35 -34.34 11.17 -40.45
CA GLY A 35 -34.79 9.79 -40.56
C GLY A 35 -34.42 9.19 -41.91
N ALA A 36 -34.11 7.89 -41.93
CA ALA A 36 -34.33 7.00 -43.06
C ALA A 36 -34.30 5.55 -42.55
N GLY A 37 -35.37 4.80 -42.82
CA GLY A 37 -35.50 3.39 -42.42
C GLY A 37 -34.65 2.44 -43.26
N SER A 38 -34.53 1.20 -42.81
CA SER A 38 -34.60 0.02 -43.69
C SER A 38 -34.72 -1.29 -42.89
N ALA A 39 -35.76 -2.02 -43.26
CA ALA A 39 -35.94 -3.47 -43.34
C ALA A 39 -35.07 -4.45 -42.50
N ILE A 40 -35.80 -5.15 -41.64
CA ILE A 40 -35.72 -6.57 -41.26
C ILE A 40 -35.18 -7.49 -42.39
N LEU A 41 -34.18 -8.34 -42.10
CA LEU A 41 -34.11 -9.70 -42.64
C LEU A 41 -33.22 -10.68 -41.84
N LYS A 42 -33.90 -11.67 -41.23
CA LYS A 42 -33.59 -13.11 -41.09
C LYS A 42 -32.31 -13.59 -40.37
N LYS A 43 -32.55 -14.05 -39.13
CA LYS A 43 -31.83 -15.15 -38.44
C LYS A 43 -31.85 -16.43 -39.28
N LYS A 44 -30.71 -17.10 -39.43
CA LYS A 44 -30.63 -18.51 -39.86
C LYS A 44 -30.27 -19.39 -38.66
N MET A 45 -31.24 -20.23 -38.27
CA MET A 45 -31.12 -21.38 -37.38
C MET A 45 -30.32 -22.49 -38.09
N VAL A 46 -29.29 -23.03 -37.44
CA VAL A 46 -28.70 -24.33 -37.82
C VAL A 46 -29.16 -25.37 -36.81
N LYS A 47 -29.92 -26.34 -37.31
CA LYS A 47 -30.67 -27.35 -36.57
C LYS A 47 -29.77 -28.56 -36.30
N LYS A 48 -29.56 -28.83 -35.01
CA LYS A 48 -28.97 -30.02 -34.41
C LYS A 48 -29.70 -31.29 -34.90
N ARG A 49 -29.00 -32.21 -35.55
CA ARG A 49 -29.52 -33.57 -35.85
C ARG A 49 -28.96 -34.56 -34.84
N LYS A 50 -29.89 -35.07 -34.03
CA LYS A 50 -29.77 -36.19 -33.09
C LYS A 50 -30.07 -37.46 -33.91
N ARG A 51 -29.15 -38.43 -33.97
CA ARG A 51 -29.39 -39.73 -34.61
C ARG A 51 -29.69 -40.75 -33.51
N SER A 52 -30.84 -41.38 -33.63
CA SER A 52 -31.41 -42.43 -32.78
C SER A 52 -30.78 -43.80 -33.05
N GLU A 53 -30.81 -44.62 -32.01
CA GLU A 53 -30.53 -46.06 -32.01
C GLU A 53 -31.54 -46.86 -32.85
N SER A 54 -31.04 -47.93 -33.45
CA SER A 54 -31.76 -49.17 -33.74
C SER A 54 -30.71 -50.24 -34.04
N GLY A 55 -30.63 -51.26 -33.20
CA GLY A 55 -29.78 -52.44 -33.41
C GLY A 55 -30.44 -53.47 -34.33
N GLU A 56 -29.61 -54.30 -34.95
CA GLU A 56 -29.71 -55.77 -35.00
C GLU A 56 -28.47 -56.38 -35.75
N VAL A 57 -27.72 -57.23 -35.02
CA VAL A 57 -27.09 -58.55 -35.36
C VAL A 57 -26.90 -58.94 -36.85
N VAL A 58 -25.84 -59.57 -37.39
CA VAL A 58 -24.71 -60.47 -36.97
C VAL A 58 -23.61 -60.39 -38.05
N ALA A 59 -22.31 -60.51 -37.70
CA ALA A 59 -21.33 -61.42 -38.33
C ALA A 59 -19.86 -60.99 -38.07
N HIS A 60 -19.15 -61.78 -37.25
CA HIS A 60 -17.69 -61.82 -37.23
C HIS A 60 -17.15 -62.63 -38.42
N PRO A 61 -16.04 -62.19 -39.03
CA PRO A 61 -15.02 -63.10 -39.53
C PRO A 61 -13.68 -62.90 -38.83
N LYS A 62 -12.87 -63.95 -38.93
CA LYS A 62 -11.68 -64.29 -38.15
C LYS A 62 -10.47 -63.39 -38.43
N LYS A 63 -9.63 -63.24 -37.41
CA LYS A 63 -8.22 -62.81 -37.48
C LYS A 63 -7.44 -63.75 -38.40
N GLU A 64 -6.79 -63.23 -39.45
CA GLU A 64 -5.44 -63.60 -39.92
C GLU A 64 -4.85 -62.36 -40.64
N ASP A 65 -3.52 -62.18 -40.56
CA ASP A 65 -2.70 -61.06 -41.05
C ASP A 65 -2.66 -59.76 -40.21
N ALA A 66 -1.97 -59.86 -39.07
CA ALA A 66 -1.58 -58.73 -38.24
C ALA A 66 -0.29 -58.04 -38.76
N ALA A 67 -0.41 -56.79 -39.21
CA ALA A 67 0.71 -55.85 -39.28
C ALA A 67 0.80 -55.09 -37.93
N PRO A 68 1.99 -54.90 -37.33
CA PRO A 68 2.09 -54.23 -36.04
C PRO A 68 1.74 -52.74 -36.16
N GLU A 69 0.81 -52.26 -35.33
CA GLU A 69 0.42 -50.85 -35.27
C GLU A 69 1.58 -49.96 -34.79
N ARG A 70 1.83 -48.89 -35.55
CA ARG A 70 2.91 -47.93 -35.32
C ARG A 70 2.59 -47.03 -34.12
N PRO A 71 3.49 -46.84 -33.14
CA PRO A 71 3.20 -46.06 -31.93
C PRO A 71 3.03 -44.56 -32.21
N VAL A 72 2.03 -43.95 -31.56
CA VAL A 72 1.71 -42.52 -31.67
C VAL A 72 2.85 -41.67 -31.09
N ARG A 73 3.38 -40.73 -31.89
CA ARG A 73 4.46 -39.80 -31.47
C ARG A 73 3.89 -38.65 -30.63
N THR A 74 4.49 -38.38 -29.47
CA THR A 74 4.42 -37.09 -28.78
C THR A 74 5.78 -36.37 -28.87
N LEU A 75 5.80 -35.07 -28.62
CA LEU A 75 6.89 -34.12 -28.90
C LEU A 75 8.24 -34.39 -28.17
N LEU A 76 8.36 -35.46 -27.38
CA LEU A 76 9.53 -35.78 -26.54
C LEU A 76 9.95 -37.27 -26.56
N GLY A 77 9.69 -38.00 -27.66
CA GLY A 77 10.26 -39.34 -27.89
C GLY A 77 9.40 -40.54 -27.45
N TRP A 78 9.75 -41.74 -27.94
CA TRP A 78 8.99 -42.99 -27.73
C TRP A 78 9.09 -43.50 -26.28
N LYS A 79 7.95 -43.93 -25.71
CA LYS A 79 7.85 -44.51 -24.37
C LYS A 79 7.68 -46.03 -24.51
N ASP A 80 8.68 -46.79 -24.07
CA ASP A 80 8.63 -48.26 -24.07
C ASP A 80 7.64 -48.80 -23.03
N LYS A 81 6.87 -49.82 -23.43
CA LYS A 81 5.93 -50.56 -22.59
C LYS A 81 6.65 -51.71 -21.91
N SER A 82 7.19 -51.50 -20.73
CA SER A 82 7.39 -52.58 -19.76
C SER A 82 7.36 -52.02 -18.34
N GLN A 83 6.71 -52.76 -17.44
CA GLN A 83 6.43 -52.48 -16.02
C GLN A 83 5.12 -51.71 -15.74
N VAL A 84 4.03 -52.48 -15.69
CA VAL A 84 2.84 -52.20 -14.87
C VAL A 84 2.56 -53.48 -14.08
N THR A 85 2.76 -53.43 -12.76
CA THR A 85 1.95 -54.11 -11.73
C THR A 85 2.24 -53.42 -10.40
N ASP A 86 1.41 -52.45 -10.05
CA ASP A 86 0.83 -52.26 -8.71
C ASP A 86 0.02 -50.94 -8.77
N GLU A 87 -1.24 -51.11 -9.14
CA GLU A 87 -2.23 -50.05 -9.20
C GLU A 87 -2.69 -49.71 -7.78
N VAL A 88 -2.20 -48.58 -7.25
CA VAL A 88 -2.99 -47.75 -6.34
C VAL A 88 -3.32 -46.48 -7.13
N GLU A 89 -4.60 -46.30 -7.45
CA GLU A 89 -5.12 -45.19 -8.24
C GLU A 89 -4.80 -43.84 -7.59
N ASP A 90 -3.76 -43.14 -8.09
CA ASP A 90 -3.53 -41.72 -7.80
C ASP A 90 -3.62 -40.90 -9.09
N ASN A 91 -4.84 -40.82 -9.63
CA ASN A 91 -5.22 -39.86 -10.66
C ASN A 91 -5.35 -38.45 -10.05
N ASN A 92 -4.22 -37.78 -9.75
CA ASN A 92 -4.18 -36.31 -9.60
C ASN A 92 -2.73 -35.77 -9.54
N VAL A 93 -2.00 -35.80 -10.65
CA VAL A 93 -0.84 -34.92 -10.84
C VAL A 93 -1.21 -33.78 -11.79
N ALA A 94 -2.24 -33.02 -11.40
CA ALA A 94 -2.35 -31.64 -11.83
C ALA A 94 -1.21 -30.87 -11.15
N SER A 95 -0.34 -30.23 -11.93
CA SER A 95 0.59 -29.19 -11.44
C SER A 95 -0.09 -28.37 -10.33
N PRO A 96 0.52 -28.15 -9.16
CA PRO A 96 -0.18 -27.62 -7.99
C PRO A 96 -0.88 -26.32 -8.40
N ILE A 97 -2.21 -26.38 -8.55
CA ILE A 97 -3.02 -25.25 -8.95
C ILE A 97 -2.77 -24.19 -7.88
N PHE A 98 -2.04 -23.14 -8.22
CA PHE A 98 -1.55 -22.14 -7.26
C PHE A 98 -2.73 -21.58 -6.45
N ARG A 99 -2.77 -21.91 -5.15
CA ARG A 99 -3.95 -21.77 -4.28
C ARG A 99 -4.03 -20.43 -3.53
N ASN A 100 -3.32 -19.39 -3.96
CA ASN A 100 -3.45 -18.10 -3.28
C ASN A 100 -4.73 -17.38 -3.76
N LYS A 101 -5.78 -17.36 -2.92
CA LYS A 101 -7.05 -16.64 -3.17
C LYS A 101 -7.28 -15.54 -2.13
N GLU A 102 -6.22 -14.85 -1.73
CA GLU A 102 -6.30 -13.79 -0.74
C GLU A 102 -7.15 -12.60 -1.24
N LYS A 103 -8.01 -12.11 -0.35
CA LYS A 103 -8.85 -10.93 -0.59
C LYS A 103 -8.69 -10.01 0.60
N VAL A 104 -8.35 -8.76 0.34
CA VAL A 104 -8.05 -7.78 1.38
C VAL A 104 -9.20 -6.80 1.49
N LEU A 105 -9.81 -6.69 2.66
CA LEU A 105 -10.75 -5.60 2.97
C LEU A 105 -9.96 -4.36 3.36
N VAL A 106 -10.29 -3.20 2.78
CA VAL A 106 -9.73 -1.91 3.16
C VAL A 106 -10.84 -1.01 3.67
N THR A 107 -10.73 -0.60 4.93
CA THR A 107 -11.68 0.32 5.56
C THR A 107 -10.95 1.37 6.41
N CYS A 108 -11.66 2.44 6.77
CA CYS A 108 -11.12 3.54 7.55
C CYS A 108 -12.10 4.01 8.62
N SER A 109 -11.57 4.63 9.67
CA SER A 109 -12.38 5.28 10.68
C SER A 109 -13.04 6.55 10.13
N ARG A 110 -14.11 6.99 10.80
CA ARG A 110 -14.61 8.35 10.60
C ARG A 110 -13.52 9.39 10.94
N ARG A 111 -13.65 10.58 10.36
CA ARG A 111 -12.73 11.73 10.54
C ARG A 111 -11.28 11.48 10.09
N ILE A 112 -11.09 10.64 9.06
CA ILE A 112 -9.78 10.50 8.39
C ILE A 112 -9.37 11.82 7.70
N SER A 113 -8.11 12.22 7.89
CA SER A 113 -7.52 13.39 7.22
C SER A 113 -7.41 13.17 5.70
N TYR A 114 -7.38 14.26 4.94
CA TYR A 114 -7.25 14.24 3.47
C TYR A 114 -6.03 13.43 3.03
N ARG A 115 -4.84 13.70 3.60
CA ARG A 115 -3.60 12.99 3.26
C ARG A 115 -3.73 11.47 3.44
N TYR A 116 -4.30 11.02 4.56
CA TYR A 116 -4.47 9.59 4.85
C TYR A 116 -5.55 8.94 3.97
N ARG A 117 -6.57 9.70 3.55
CA ARG A 117 -7.55 9.24 2.58
C ARG A 117 -6.89 8.96 1.22
N HIS A 118 -6.01 9.84 0.74
CA HIS A 118 -5.24 9.61 -0.49
C HIS A 118 -4.33 8.40 -0.35
N LEU A 119 -3.62 8.22 0.78
CA LEU A 119 -2.85 7.01 1.05
C LEU A 119 -3.70 5.73 0.95
N MET A 120 -4.89 5.71 1.55
CA MET A 120 -5.79 4.56 1.48
C MET A 120 -6.25 4.28 0.04
N LEU A 121 -6.61 5.32 -0.72
CA LEU A 121 -6.99 5.18 -2.13
C LEU A 121 -5.82 4.70 -2.99
N ASN A 122 -4.59 5.11 -2.67
CA ASN A 122 -3.37 4.67 -3.32
C ASN A 122 -3.18 3.16 -3.13
N LEU A 123 -3.30 2.64 -1.91
CA LEU A 123 -3.22 1.19 -1.66
C LEU A 123 -4.32 0.40 -2.39
N VAL A 124 -5.56 0.93 -2.42
CA VAL A 124 -6.67 0.29 -3.16
C VAL A 124 -6.40 0.29 -4.67
N SER A 125 -5.69 1.29 -5.19
CA SER A 125 -5.31 1.34 -6.61
C SER A 125 -4.17 0.37 -6.92
N LEU A 126 -3.23 0.20 -5.99
CA LEU A 126 -2.09 -0.71 -6.11
C LEU A 126 -2.50 -2.18 -6.06
N LEU A 127 -3.39 -2.53 -5.13
CA LEU A 127 -3.77 -3.92 -4.85
C LEU A 127 -5.10 -4.26 -5.55
N PRO A 128 -5.11 -5.02 -6.66
CA PRO A 128 -6.32 -5.32 -7.42
C PRO A 128 -7.33 -6.20 -6.64
N HIS A 129 -6.86 -7.00 -5.69
CA HIS A 129 -7.66 -7.85 -4.79
C HIS A 129 -8.19 -7.12 -3.57
N CYS A 130 -7.91 -5.82 -3.41
CA CYS A 130 -8.51 -5.01 -2.38
C CYS A 130 -9.99 -4.69 -2.69
N LYS A 131 -10.82 -4.86 -1.67
CA LYS A 131 -12.20 -4.37 -1.63
C LYS A 131 -12.26 -3.19 -0.67
N LYS A 132 -12.63 -2.02 -1.18
CA LYS A 132 -12.89 -0.84 -0.37
C LYS A 132 -14.29 -0.94 0.25
N ASP A 133 -14.41 -0.66 1.53
CA ASP A 133 -15.69 -0.59 2.24
C ASP A 133 -16.00 0.82 2.76
N ASN A 134 -17.19 0.96 3.35
CA ASN A 134 -17.66 2.14 4.03
C ASN A 134 -16.86 2.41 5.31
N LYS A 135 -16.92 3.66 5.79
CA LYS A 135 -16.20 4.09 6.98
C LYS A 135 -16.84 3.50 8.23
N VAL A 136 -16.04 2.85 9.06
CA VAL A 136 -16.49 2.25 10.33
C VAL A 136 -16.32 3.25 11.47
N GLU A 137 -17.23 3.21 12.44
CA GLU A 137 -17.11 4.03 13.64
C GLU A 137 -16.07 3.49 14.61
N SER A 138 -15.31 4.39 15.21
CA SER A 138 -14.18 4.03 16.07
C SER A 138 -14.62 3.77 17.53
N LYS A 139 -15.69 2.99 17.76
CA LYS A 139 -16.19 2.59 19.10
C LYS A 139 -15.46 1.37 19.68
N GLU A 140 -15.65 1.03 20.96
CA GLU A 140 -14.97 -0.11 21.60
C GLU A 140 -15.22 -1.45 20.87
N THR A 141 -16.39 -1.61 20.24
CA THR A 141 -16.80 -2.81 19.49
C THR A 141 -16.20 -2.93 18.08
N LYS A 142 -15.14 -2.17 17.73
CA LYS A 142 -14.51 -2.19 16.39
C LYS A 142 -14.22 -3.60 15.87
N GLY A 143 -13.66 -4.46 16.73
CA GLY A 143 -13.17 -5.77 16.30
C GLY A 143 -14.28 -6.67 15.77
N ALA A 144 -15.42 -6.73 16.47
CA ALA A 144 -16.56 -7.54 16.05
C ALA A 144 -17.16 -7.04 14.74
N THR A 145 -17.42 -5.72 14.63
CA THR A 145 -17.96 -5.13 13.40
C THR A 145 -17.02 -5.33 12.20
N LEU A 146 -15.71 -5.24 12.40
CA LEU A 146 -14.74 -5.48 11.34
C LEU A 146 -14.69 -6.96 10.92
N ASN A 147 -14.81 -7.89 11.86
CA ASN A 147 -14.87 -9.31 11.55
C ASN A 147 -16.14 -9.66 10.75
N GLU A 148 -17.30 -9.12 11.14
CA GLU A 148 -18.57 -9.27 10.40
C GLU A 148 -18.45 -8.72 8.97
N LEU A 149 -17.86 -7.54 8.80
CA LEU A 149 -17.64 -6.95 7.46
C LEU A 149 -16.72 -7.81 6.60
N VAL A 150 -15.68 -8.38 7.19
CA VAL A 150 -14.75 -9.27 6.50
C VAL A 150 -15.45 -10.55 6.05
N GLU A 151 -16.30 -11.13 6.89
CA GLU A 151 -17.11 -12.30 6.59
C GLU A 151 -18.13 -12.02 5.47
N LEU A 152 -18.88 -10.91 5.57
CA LEU A 152 -19.84 -10.45 4.56
C LEU A 152 -19.21 -10.23 3.19
N LYS A 153 -17.95 -9.78 3.15
CA LYS A 153 -17.20 -9.58 1.89
C LYS A 153 -16.38 -10.80 1.50
N SER A 154 -16.38 -11.86 2.31
CA SER A 154 -15.54 -13.05 2.16
C SER A 154 -14.07 -12.68 1.90
N CYS A 155 -13.54 -11.79 2.74
CA CYS A 155 -12.13 -11.40 2.72
C CYS A 155 -11.34 -12.25 3.72
N SER A 156 -10.05 -12.46 3.44
CA SER A 156 -9.13 -13.22 4.30
C SER A 156 -8.28 -12.32 5.18
N SER A 157 -8.05 -11.08 4.73
CA SER A 157 -7.24 -10.09 5.42
C SER A 157 -7.98 -8.76 5.50
N CYS A 158 -7.70 -7.96 6.53
CA CYS A 158 -8.30 -6.65 6.74
C CYS A 158 -7.23 -5.59 7.05
N LEU A 159 -7.33 -4.47 6.35
CA LEU A 159 -6.56 -3.25 6.57
C LEU A 159 -7.51 -2.16 7.08
N PHE A 160 -7.36 -1.78 8.34
CA PHE A 160 -8.18 -0.74 8.97
C PHE A 160 -7.35 0.49 9.36
N PHE A 161 -7.67 1.61 8.71
CA PHE A 161 -7.05 2.92 8.96
C PHE A 161 -7.77 3.64 10.11
N GLU A 162 -7.22 3.60 11.32
CA GLU A 162 -7.73 4.29 12.51
C GLU A 162 -7.06 5.68 12.62
N CYS A 163 -7.79 6.74 12.32
CA CYS A 163 -7.32 8.10 12.55
C CYS A 163 -7.76 8.61 13.92
N ARG A 164 -6.80 9.07 14.74
CA ARG A 164 -7.08 9.68 16.05
C ARG A 164 -6.75 11.16 16.03
N LYS A 165 -7.63 11.97 16.64
CA LYS A 165 -7.51 13.44 16.74
C LYS A 165 -7.29 14.13 15.38
N ALA A 166 -7.67 13.50 14.27
CA ALA A 166 -7.41 13.93 12.89
C ALA A 166 -5.93 14.19 12.55
N LYS A 167 -4.99 13.72 13.38
CA LYS A 167 -3.54 13.97 13.24
C LYS A 167 -2.75 12.68 13.11
N ASP A 168 -3.04 11.71 13.99
CA ASP A 168 -2.29 10.47 14.07
C ASP A 168 -3.00 9.37 13.28
N LEU A 169 -2.25 8.62 12.49
CA LEU A 169 -2.75 7.47 11.76
C LEU A 169 -2.21 6.18 12.37
N TYR A 170 -3.14 5.30 12.75
CA TYR A 170 -2.85 3.93 13.12
C TYR A 170 -3.37 3.00 12.03
N LEU A 171 -2.58 2.00 11.67
CA LEU A 171 -2.97 0.98 10.72
C LEU A 171 -3.08 -0.35 11.45
N TRP A 172 -4.26 -0.94 11.39
CA TRP A 172 -4.47 -2.30 11.83
C TRP A 172 -4.39 -3.23 10.63
N MET A 173 -3.54 -4.25 10.73
CA MET A 173 -3.48 -5.35 9.77
C MET A 173 -3.92 -6.60 10.49
N ALA A 174 -4.95 -7.28 9.99
CA ALA A 174 -5.47 -8.49 10.62
C ALA A 174 -5.70 -9.58 9.58
N LYS A 175 -5.38 -10.83 9.95
CA LYS A 175 -5.91 -12.02 9.30
C LYS A 175 -7.20 -12.40 10.01
N CYS A 176 -8.28 -12.52 9.27
CA CYS A 176 -9.60 -12.86 9.82
C CYS A 176 -10.00 -14.24 9.27
N PRO A 177 -10.72 -15.08 10.04
CA PRO A 177 -11.32 -14.83 11.36
C PRO A 177 -10.42 -15.15 12.56
N SER A 178 -9.36 -15.95 12.38
CA SER A 178 -8.55 -16.51 13.47
C SER A 178 -7.59 -15.53 14.15
N GLY A 179 -7.26 -14.40 13.52
CA GLY A 179 -6.04 -13.65 13.85
C GLY A 179 -4.82 -14.21 13.10
N PRO A 180 -3.61 -13.62 13.23
CA PRO A 180 -3.24 -12.56 14.18
C PRO A 180 -3.58 -11.15 13.68
N SER A 181 -3.50 -10.16 14.59
CA SER A 181 -3.64 -8.75 14.24
C SER A 181 -2.48 -7.91 14.77
N VAL A 182 -2.08 -6.93 13.99
CA VAL A 182 -0.96 -6.05 14.30
C VAL A 182 -1.43 -4.61 14.21
N LYS A 183 -1.06 -3.83 15.23
CA LYS A 183 -1.27 -2.39 15.24
C LYS A 183 0.03 -1.67 14.93
N PHE A 184 0.01 -0.84 13.89
CA PHE A 184 1.10 0.03 13.50
C PHE A 184 0.75 1.49 13.73
N LEU A 185 1.75 2.30 14.10
CA LEU A 185 1.71 3.75 13.93
C LEU A 185 2.30 4.06 12.55
N VAL A 186 1.56 4.78 11.72
CA VAL A 186 2.03 5.19 10.39
C VAL A 186 2.63 6.58 10.47
N SER A 187 3.89 6.71 10.05
CA SER A 187 4.66 7.96 10.02
C SER A 187 5.22 8.21 8.62
N ALA A 188 5.72 9.43 8.37
CA ALA A 188 6.37 9.82 7.10
C ALA A 188 5.56 9.42 5.85
N VAL A 189 4.26 9.73 5.84
CA VAL A 189 3.36 9.41 4.73
C VAL A 189 3.57 10.39 3.58
N HIS A 190 3.94 9.84 2.44
CA HIS A 190 4.02 10.50 1.14
C HIS A 190 3.06 9.83 0.16
N THR A 191 2.15 10.61 -0.41
CA THR A 191 1.15 10.09 -1.37
C THR A 191 1.70 10.08 -2.80
N MET A 192 1.13 9.27 -3.70
CA MET A 192 1.53 9.23 -5.12
C MET A 192 1.41 10.58 -5.85
N GLU A 193 0.60 11.51 -5.35
CA GLU A 193 0.41 12.85 -5.94
C GLU A 193 1.53 13.85 -5.58
N GLU A 194 2.56 13.43 -4.84
CA GLU A 194 3.67 14.31 -4.48
C GLU A 194 4.70 14.46 -5.61
N LEU A 195 5.10 15.71 -5.88
CA LEU A 195 5.94 16.10 -7.04
C LEU A 195 7.29 15.35 -7.14
N LYS A 196 7.81 14.82 -6.03
CA LYS A 196 9.11 14.11 -6.01
C LYS A 196 9.06 12.69 -6.59
N LEU A 197 7.86 12.18 -6.88
CA LEU A 197 7.62 10.84 -7.38
C LEU A 197 7.31 10.94 -8.88
N THR A 198 8.25 10.52 -9.71
CA THR A 198 8.16 10.67 -11.18
C THR A 198 7.79 9.38 -11.90
N GLY A 199 7.76 8.25 -11.20
CA GLY A 199 7.44 6.96 -11.79
C GLY A 199 5.95 6.78 -12.05
N ASN A 200 5.60 5.88 -12.98
CA ASN A 200 4.24 5.44 -13.24
C ASN A 200 4.23 3.96 -13.56
N HIS A 201 3.28 3.20 -13.03
CA HIS A 201 3.19 1.77 -13.31
C HIS A 201 1.77 1.35 -13.70
N LEU A 202 1.68 0.22 -14.39
CA LEU A 202 0.46 -0.38 -14.85
C LEU A 202 -0.43 -0.80 -13.67
N LYS A 203 -1.63 -0.20 -13.59
CA LYS A 203 -2.62 -0.56 -12.57
C LYS A 203 -3.01 -2.04 -12.67
N GLY A 204 -2.91 -2.74 -11.55
CA GLY A 204 -3.23 -4.17 -11.46
C GLY A 204 -2.11 -5.09 -11.97
N SER A 205 -0.93 -4.57 -12.32
CA SER A 205 0.25 -5.43 -12.50
C SER A 205 0.61 -6.12 -11.19
N ARG A 206 1.28 -7.27 -11.28
CA ARG A 206 1.67 -8.05 -10.12
C ARG A 206 3.00 -7.52 -9.59
N PRO A 207 3.04 -6.93 -8.38
CA PRO A 207 4.28 -6.41 -7.81
C PRO A 207 5.25 -7.55 -7.49
N LEU A 208 6.54 -7.28 -7.64
CA LEU A 208 7.57 -8.08 -7.00
C LEU A 208 7.74 -7.59 -5.56
N LEU A 209 7.74 -8.50 -4.59
CA LEU A 209 7.95 -8.16 -3.19
C LEU A 209 9.41 -8.44 -2.81
N THR A 210 10.10 -7.42 -2.31
CA THR A 210 11.47 -7.55 -1.80
C THR A 210 11.48 -7.21 -0.31
N PHE A 211 12.01 -8.12 0.50
CA PHE A 211 12.18 -7.93 1.93
C PHE A 211 13.66 -7.88 2.27
N SER A 212 14.05 -6.96 3.15
CA SER A 212 15.40 -6.93 3.71
C SER A 212 15.69 -8.17 4.57
N ALA A 213 16.95 -8.62 4.61
CA ALA A 213 17.40 -9.74 5.45
C ALA A 213 17.12 -9.52 6.95
N ASN A 214 16.94 -8.26 7.37
CA ASN A 214 16.59 -7.92 8.75
C ASN A 214 15.27 -8.55 9.22
N PHE A 215 14.36 -8.92 8.31
CA PHE A 215 13.09 -9.56 8.67
C PHE A 215 13.24 -10.98 9.23
N GLU A 216 14.42 -11.61 9.07
CA GLU A 216 14.67 -12.99 9.49
C GLU A 216 15.32 -13.10 10.87
N LYS A 217 15.67 -11.98 11.50
CA LYS A 217 16.35 -11.96 12.80
C LYS A 217 15.42 -12.40 13.94
N ASP A 218 14.32 -11.68 14.15
CA ASP A 218 13.40 -11.94 15.25
C ASP A 218 12.11 -12.64 14.80
N ALA A 219 11.51 -13.43 15.69
CA ALA A 219 10.25 -14.14 15.42
C ALA A 219 9.09 -13.21 15.07
N HIS A 220 9.02 -12.04 15.73
CA HIS A 220 7.99 -11.05 15.44
C HIS A 220 8.17 -10.45 14.03
N TRP A 221 9.40 -10.21 13.58
CA TRP A 221 9.66 -9.76 12.21
C TRP A 221 9.33 -10.82 11.17
N LYS A 222 9.60 -12.11 11.44
CA LYS A 222 9.19 -13.22 10.56
C LYS A 222 7.68 -13.27 10.40
N LEU A 223 6.93 -13.12 11.50
CA LEU A 223 5.46 -13.06 11.45
C LEU A 223 4.98 -11.87 10.60
N LEU A 224 5.60 -10.70 10.77
CA LEU A 224 5.26 -9.51 9.98
C LEU A 224 5.60 -9.67 8.50
N LYS A 225 6.74 -10.32 8.17
CA LYS A 225 7.12 -10.67 6.80
C LYS A 225 6.03 -11.51 6.14
N GLU A 226 5.59 -12.59 6.79
CA GLU A 226 4.53 -13.47 6.27
C GLU A 226 3.18 -12.76 6.13
N MET A 227 2.77 -11.94 7.11
CA MET A 227 1.54 -11.17 7.01
C MET A 227 1.58 -10.16 5.85
N LEU A 228 2.70 -9.44 5.70
CA LEU A 228 2.87 -8.48 4.61
C LEU A 228 2.92 -9.18 3.26
N LEU A 229 3.58 -10.34 3.17
CA LEU A 229 3.61 -11.16 1.97
C LEU A 229 2.19 -11.51 1.55
N GLN A 230 1.37 -12.09 2.43
CA GLN A 230 0.00 -12.49 2.09
C GLN A 230 -0.92 -11.31 1.73
N ILE A 231 -0.72 -10.14 2.33
CA ILE A 231 -1.55 -8.95 2.07
C ILE A 231 -1.17 -8.27 0.75
N PHE A 232 0.12 -8.06 0.53
CA PHE A 232 0.63 -7.29 -0.61
C PHE A 232 0.89 -8.14 -1.85
N GLU A 233 0.95 -9.48 -1.71
CA GLU A 233 0.99 -10.38 -2.85
C GLU A 233 -0.33 -10.34 -3.61
N VAL A 234 -0.24 -10.23 -4.93
CA VAL A 234 -1.41 -10.26 -5.80
C VAL A 234 -1.63 -11.71 -6.28
N PRO A 235 -2.76 -12.34 -5.92
CA PRO A 235 -3.15 -13.66 -6.41
C PRO A 235 -2.97 -13.82 -7.91
N LYS A 236 -2.43 -14.97 -8.32
CA LYS A 236 -2.40 -15.38 -9.72
C LYS A 236 -3.85 -15.53 -10.20
N ASP A 237 -4.13 -15.07 -11.42
CA ASP A 237 -5.44 -15.18 -12.07
C ASP A 237 -6.59 -14.37 -11.42
N HIS A 238 -6.28 -13.32 -10.66
CA HIS A 238 -7.31 -12.39 -10.23
C HIS A 238 -7.87 -11.61 -11.43
N ARG A 239 -9.19 -11.40 -11.47
CA ARG A 239 -9.92 -10.75 -12.58
C ARG A 239 -9.34 -9.40 -13.01
N LYS A 240 -8.76 -8.64 -12.07
CA LYS A 240 -8.16 -7.32 -12.32
C LYS A 240 -6.64 -7.34 -12.42
N ALA A 241 -6.02 -8.51 -12.22
CA ALA A 241 -4.57 -8.66 -12.31
C ALA A 241 -4.15 -8.73 -13.79
N LYS A 242 -3.04 -8.08 -14.10
CA LYS A 242 -2.38 -8.15 -15.40
C LYS A 242 -1.16 -9.05 -15.30
N PRO A 243 -0.78 -9.74 -16.40
CA PRO A 243 0.29 -10.72 -16.37
C PRO A 243 1.69 -10.10 -16.21
N PHE A 244 1.85 -8.82 -16.55
CA PHE A 244 3.15 -8.14 -16.53
C PHE A 244 3.58 -7.72 -15.11
N HIS A 245 4.90 -7.73 -14.90
CA HIS A 245 5.57 -7.21 -13.72
C HIS A 245 6.21 -5.87 -14.06
N ASP A 246 5.70 -4.79 -13.47
CA ASP A 246 6.09 -3.42 -13.82
C ASP A 246 6.61 -2.63 -12.61
N HIS A 247 6.34 -3.12 -11.39
CA HIS A 247 6.76 -2.44 -10.18
C HIS A 247 7.17 -3.42 -9.07
N VAL A 248 7.94 -2.89 -8.12
CA VAL A 248 8.53 -3.59 -6.99
C VAL A 248 8.12 -2.89 -5.70
N PHE A 249 7.60 -3.65 -4.75
CA PHE A 249 7.43 -3.22 -3.37
C PHE A 249 8.65 -3.63 -2.56
N VAL A 250 9.28 -2.64 -1.94
CA VAL A 250 10.45 -2.83 -1.10
C VAL A 250 10.06 -2.56 0.34
N PHE A 251 10.24 -3.58 1.17
CA PHE A 251 10.10 -3.49 2.62
C PHE A 251 11.49 -3.54 3.24
N SER A 252 11.91 -2.43 3.85
CA SER A 252 13.19 -2.33 4.56
C SER A 252 12.97 -2.02 6.04
N ILE A 253 13.76 -2.62 6.91
CA ILE A 253 13.75 -2.29 8.34
C ILE A 253 14.91 -1.34 8.60
N ALA A 254 14.60 -0.15 9.12
CA ALA A 254 15.57 0.81 9.64
C ALA A 254 15.00 1.43 10.92
N ASP A 255 15.82 1.52 11.97
CA ASP A 255 15.45 2.03 13.30
C ASP A 255 14.21 1.34 13.90
N ASP A 256 14.10 0.01 13.73
CA ASP A 256 12.94 -0.80 14.14
C ASP A 256 11.60 -0.35 13.52
N HIS A 257 11.69 0.38 12.40
CA HIS A 257 10.54 0.74 11.58
C HIS A 257 10.60 0.08 10.22
N ILE A 258 9.43 -0.33 9.73
CA ILE A 258 9.28 -0.87 8.39
C ILE A 258 9.03 0.29 7.43
N TRP A 259 9.95 0.50 6.51
CA TRP A 259 9.81 1.43 5.40
C TRP A 259 9.23 0.70 4.19
N PHE A 260 8.10 1.22 3.70
CA PHE A 260 7.51 0.81 2.44
C PHE A 260 7.90 1.79 1.34
N ARG A 261 8.39 1.26 0.22
CA ARG A 261 8.66 2.01 -1.00
C ARG A 261 8.17 1.24 -2.22
N ASN A 262 7.72 1.99 -3.23
CA ASN A 262 7.24 1.45 -4.49
C ASN A 262 8.07 2.03 -5.65
N TYR A 263 8.68 1.14 -6.42
CA TYR A 263 9.54 1.46 -7.54
C TYR A 263 8.99 0.87 -8.83
N GLN A 264 8.96 1.66 -9.89
CA GLN A 264 8.75 1.20 -11.25
C GLN A 264 10.03 0.56 -11.79
N ILE A 265 9.86 -0.55 -12.50
CA ILE A 265 10.91 -1.21 -13.28
C ILE A 265 11.00 -0.50 -14.63
N SER A 266 12.03 0.31 -14.83
CA SER A 266 12.31 0.90 -16.15
C SER A 266 13.36 0.05 -16.85
N THR A 267 12.93 -0.63 -17.91
CA THR A 267 13.83 -1.24 -18.88
C THR A 267 14.02 -0.28 -20.05
N HIS A 268 15.25 0.13 -20.33
CA HIS A 268 15.55 0.84 -21.58
C HIS A 268 15.21 -0.08 -22.76
N HIS A 269 14.11 0.22 -23.44
CA HIS A 269 13.73 -0.49 -24.66
C HIS A 269 14.70 -0.10 -25.78
N ASN A 270 15.72 -0.92 -25.98
CA ASN A 270 16.31 -1.04 -27.31
C ASN A 270 15.34 -1.90 -28.13
N GLU A 271 15.11 -1.50 -29.38
CA GLU A 271 14.02 -1.92 -30.30
C GLU A 271 13.81 -3.43 -30.53
N SER A 272 14.58 -4.31 -29.90
CA SER A 272 14.36 -5.76 -29.90
C SER A 272 13.60 -6.22 -28.66
N ASP A 273 12.38 -6.68 -28.87
CA ASP A 273 11.37 -7.18 -27.90
C ASP A 273 11.79 -8.45 -27.09
N LYS A 274 13.09 -8.78 -27.09
CA LYS A 274 13.69 -9.86 -26.30
C LYS A 274 14.77 -9.25 -25.44
N LEU A 275 14.50 -9.13 -24.13
CA LEU A 275 15.52 -8.74 -23.15
C LEU A 275 16.75 -9.65 -23.34
N PRO A 276 17.92 -9.11 -23.76
CA PRO A 276 19.13 -9.91 -23.75
C PRO A 276 19.39 -10.29 -22.30
N ARG A 277 19.76 -11.55 -22.03
CA ARG A 277 20.03 -12.04 -20.66
C ARG A 277 21.15 -11.26 -19.94
N GLY A 278 21.89 -10.40 -20.65
CA GLY A 278 22.86 -9.44 -20.11
C GLY A 278 22.35 -8.00 -19.95
N GLY A 279 21.05 -7.74 -20.08
CA GLY A 279 20.43 -6.41 -19.93
C GLY A 279 20.06 -6.03 -18.49
N LEU A 280 20.34 -6.89 -17.51
CA LEU A 280 20.00 -6.65 -16.10
C LEU A 280 20.71 -5.42 -15.54
N ASP A 281 21.93 -5.14 -16.01
CA ASP A 281 22.75 -4.00 -15.59
C ASP A 281 22.19 -2.63 -15.98
N LYS A 282 21.24 -2.59 -16.93
CA LYS A 282 20.59 -1.34 -17.39
C LYS A 282 19.20 -1.14 -16.80
N MET A 283 18.75 -2.01 -15.89
CA MET A 283 17.45 -1.88 -15.26
C MET A 283 17.51 -0.77 -14.20
N THR A 284 16.76 0.30 -14.42
CA THR A 284 16.68 1.41 -13.46
C THR A 284 15.36 1.35 -12.70
N LEU A 285 15.40 1.75 -11.43
CA LEU A 285 14.24 1.79 -10.56
C LEU A 285 13.84 3.24 -10.32
N ILE A 286 12.62 3.61 -10.69
CA ILE A 286 12.09 4.97 -10.54
C ILE A 286 11.03 4.97 -9.45
N GLU A 287 11.09 5.89 -8.48
CA GLU A 287 10.14 5.93 -7.37
C GLU A 287 8.75 6.45 -7.83
N VAL A 288 7.70 5.68 -7.53
CA VAL A 288 6.29 5.98 -7.87
C VAL A 288 5.50 6.42 -6.62
N GLY A 289 5.82 5.81 -5.48
CA GLY A 289 5.06 5.94 -4.23
C GLY A 289 3.81 5.06 -4.17
N PRO A 290 3.05 5.08 -3.06
CA PRO A 290 3.26 5.91 -1.88
C PRO A 290 4.45 5.43 -1.04
N ARG A 291 5.01 6.33 -0.24
CA ARG A 291 6.05 6.02 0.75
C ARG A 291 5.48 6.22 2.14
N PHE A 292 5.71 5.27 3.03
CA PHE A 292 5.30 5.40 4.42
C PHE A 292 6.16 4.52 5.32
N CYS A 293 6.18 4.87 6.59
CA CYS A 293 6.90 4.17 7.64
C CYS A 293 5.88 3.57 8.62
N LEU A 294 6.02 2.28 8.90
CA LEU A 294 5.20 1.53 9.85
C LEU A 294 6.03 1.23 11.10
N ASN A 295 5.59 1.76 12.24
CA ASN A 295 6.17 1.44 13.53
C ASN A 295 5.26 0.43 14.26
N PRO A 296 5.70 -0.82 14.50
CA PRO A 296 4.88 -1.81 15.20
C PRO A 296 4.68 -1.41 16.66
N ILE A 297 3.43 -1.43 17.12
CA ILE A 297 3.05 -1.09 18.49
C ILE A 297 2.83 -2.37 19.30
N LYS A 298 1.84 -3.18 18.88
CA LYS A 298 1.45 -4.43 19.52
C LYS A 298 1.00 -5.43 18.49
N ILE A 299 1.26 -6.70 18.77
CA ILE A 299 0.77 -7.86 18.02
C ILE A 299 -0.18 -8.62 18.94
N PHE A 300 -1.35 -8.95 18.43
CA PHE A 300 -2.37 -9.73 19.11
C PHE A 300 -2.55 -11.08 18.43
N GLY A 301 -2.80 -12.12 19.23
CA GLY A 301 -3.03 -13.47 18.72
C GLY A 301 -4.36 -13.61 17.97
N GLY A 302 -5.37 -12.81 18.31
CA GLY A 302 -6.68 -12.83 17.66
C GLY A 302 -6.88 -11.73 16.63
N SER A 303 -8.03 -11.76 15.96
CA SER A 303 -8.46 -10.70 15.03
C SER A 303 -8.98 -9.48 15.79
N PHE A 304 -8.28 -8.35 15.68
CA PHE A 304 -8.58 -7.07 16.35
C PHE A 304 -8.70 -7.15 17.90
N GLY A 305 -8.07 -8.16 18.50
CA GLY A 305 -8.12 -8.42 19.94
C GLY A 305 -7.43 -9.74 20.30
N GLY A 306 -7.64 -10.21 21.53
CA GLY A 306 -7.00 -11.42 22.05
C GLY A 306 -5.70 -11.13 22.83
N PRO A 307 -4.97 -12.19 23.23
CA PRO A 307 -3.75 -12.04 24.02
C PRO A 307 -2.67 -11.29 23.24
N THR A 308 -1.94 -10.41 23.93
CA THR A 308 -0.83 -9.67 23.32
C THR A 308 0.37 -10.59 23.20
N LEU A 309 0.80 -10.88 21.98
CA LEU A 309 1.96 -11.73 21.69
C LEU A 309 3.27 -10.94 21.74
N TYR A 310 3.22 -9.67 21.35
CA TYR A 310 4.38 -8.79 21.34
C TYR A 310 3.95 -7.35 21.60
N GLU A 311 4.74 -6.63 22.38
CA GLU A 311 4.61 -5.21 22.63
C GLU A 311 5.99 -4.57 22.44
N ASN A 312 6.04 -3.51 21.62
CA ASN A 312 7.28 -2.82 21.34
C ASN A 312 7.66 -1.89 22.51
N PRO A 313 8.77 -2.14 23.23
CA PRO A 313 9.19 -1.31 24.35
C PRO A 313 9.66 0.09 23.92
N PHE A 314 10.13 0.25 22.68
CA PHE A 314 10.62 1.52 22.15
C PHE A 314 9.50 2.43 21.61
N TYR A 315 8.27 1.92 21.54
CA TYR A 315 7.15 2.69 21.04
C TYR A 315 6.73 3.78 22.04
N VAL A 316 6.83 5.03 21.62
CA VAL A 316 6.26 6.17 22.36
C VAL A 316 5.08 6.75 21.57
N SER A 317 3.94 6.88 22.23
CA SER A 317 2.75 7.42 21.56
C SER A 317 2.96 8.90 21.15
N PRO A 318 2.48 9.34 19.97
CA PRO A 318 2.58 10.74 19.55
C PRO A 318 1.92 11.72 20.54
N ASN A 319 0.89 11.25 21.27
CA ASN A 319 0.25 12.03 22.32
C ASN A 319 1.18 12.27 23.51
N GLN A 320 1.95 11.26 23.90
CA GLN A 320 2.93 11.37 24.98
C GLN A 320 4.10 12.27 24.58
N VAL A 321 4.59 12.16 23.34
CA VAL A 321 5.60 13.09 22.80
C VAL A 321 5.12 14.54 22.90
N ARG A 322 3.90 14.83 22.42
CA ARG A 322 3.28 16.17 22.52
C ARG A 322 3.09 16.63 23.96
N ALA A 323 2.71 15.71 24.87
CA ALA A 323 2.56 16.03 26.29
C ALA A 323 3.91 16.38 26.94
N LEU A 324 4.98 15.64 26.62
CA LEU A 324 6.33 15.92 27.06
C LEU A 324 6.85 17.25 26.50
N GLU A 325 6.60 17.54 25.23
CA GLU A 325 6.93 18.84 24.63
C GLU A 325 6.19 19.99 25.31
N LYS A 326 4.89 19.81 25.60
CA LYS A 326 4.09 20.82 26.31
C LYS A 326 4.62 21.02 27.74
N LYS A 327 5.02 19.95 28.44
CA LYS A 327 5.62 20.01 29.78
C LYS A 327 7.00 20.69 29.77
N LYS A 328 7.83 20.43 28.75
CA LYS A 328 9.11 21.15 28.55
C LYS A 328 8.87 22.65 28.29
N LYS A 329 7.83 23.00 27.53
CA LYS A 329 7.45 24.39 27.24
C LYS A 329 6.83 25.11 28.45
N SER A 330 6.01 24.44 29.26
CA SER A 330 5.37 25.06 30.43
C SER A 330 6.38 25.49 31.51
N GLY A 331 7.50 24.78 31.64
CA GLY A 331 8.58 25.15 32.55
C GLY A 331 9.25 26.49 32.23
N LYS A 332 9.11 27.03 31.01
CA LYS A 332 9.71 28.32 30.62
C LYS A 332 9.12 29.49 31.42
N PHE A 333 7.81 29.49 31.66
CA PHE A 333 7.16 30.56 32.42
C PHE A 333 7.61 30.55 33.88
N ALA A 334 7.59 29.39 34.53
CA ALA A 334 8.09 29.23 35.90
C ALA A 334 9.57 29.63 36.03
N LYS A 335 10.41 29.26 35.05
CA LYS A 335 11.81 29.71 35.00
C LYS A 335 11.93 31.22 34.85
N LYS A 336 11.10 31.85 34.02
CA LYS A 336 11.07 33.32 33.84
C LYS A 336 10.67 34.04 35.13
N VAL A 337 9.66 33.54 35.84
CA VAL A 337 9.23 34.10 37.13
C VAL A 337 10.35 33.95 38.17
N LYS A 338 10.94 32.77 38.31
CA LYS A 338 12.08 32.54 39.22
C LYS A 338 13.27 33.43 38.89
N ALA A 339 13.59 33.63 37.61
CA ALA A 339 14.66 34.52 37.18
C ALA A 339 14.37 35.99 37.53
N LYS A 340 13.12 36.45 37.36
CA LYS A 340 12.69 37.80 37.76
C LYS A 340 12.82 38.02 39.27
N THR A 341 12.38 37.05 40.08
CA THR A 341 12.53 37.10 41.53
C THR A 341 14.00 37.08 41.95
N ARG A 342 14.83 36.22 41.34
CA ARG A 342 16.27 36.19 41.60
C ARG A 342 16.95 37.51 41.26
N ARG A 343 16.60 38.13 40.13
CA ARG A 343 17.11 39.44 39.74
C ARG A 343 16.76 40.51 40.77
N LYS A 344 15.50 40.57 41.22
CA LYS A 344 15.07 41.50 42.27
C LYS A 344 15.81 41.27 43.59
N MET A 345 15.99 40.01 43.99
CA MET A 345 16.76 39.71 45.21
C MET A 345 18.23 40.12 45.07
N HIS A 346 18.84 39.91 43.90
CA HIS A 346 20.21 40.37 43.63
C HIS A 346 20.32 41.90 43.63
N GLU A 347 19.37 42.61 43.02
CA GLU A 347 19.31 44.08 43.06
C GLU A 347 19.15 44.60 44.50
N MET A 348 18.36 43.93 45.35
CA MET A 348 18.25 44.29 46.77
C MET A 348 19.47 43.90 47.60
N SER A 349 20.18 42.82 47.27
CA SER A 349 21.34 42.36 48.03
C SER A 349 22.64 43.07 47.65
N ASN A 350 22.71 43.65 46.45
CA ASN A 350 23.81 44.49 45.98
C ASN A 350 23.33 45.93 45.74
N PRO A 351 22.96 46.67 46.80
CA PRO A 351 22.82 48.12 46.68
C PRO A 351 24.19 48.69 46.31
N LEU A 352 24.22 49.55 45.29
CA LEU A 352 25.44 50.29 44.94
C LEU A 352 25.74 51.26 46.10
N GLU A 353 27.02 51.40 46.44
CA GLU A 353 27.41 52.41 47.41
C GLU A 353 27.00 53.79 46.87
N PRO A 354 26.41 54.66 47.72
CA PRO A 354 26.09 56.02 47.32
C PRO A 354 27.37 56.72 46.85
N ASP A 355 27.35 57.26 45.63
CA ASP A 355 28.45 58.05 45.11
C ASP A 355 28.51 59.38 45.89
N GLU A 356 29.59 59.57 46.64
CA GLU A 356 29.81 60.74 47.50
C GLU A 356 29.80 62.07 46.71
N PHE A 357 29.98 62.02 45.39
CA PHE A 357 30.02 63.19 44.51
C PHE A 357 28.73 63.41 43.69
N ALA A 358 27.69 62.58 43.89
CA ALA A 358 26.49 62.58 43.05
C ALA A 358 25.67 63.90 43.05
N ASP A 359 25.82 64.73 44.10
CA ASP A 359 25.14 66.03 44.20
C ASP A 359 26.05 67.22 43.86
N MET A 360 27.31 67.00 43.45
CA MET A 360 28.28 68.08 43.21
C MET A 360 28.00 68.89 41.93
N TRP A 361 27.10 68.43 41.06
CA TRP A 361 26.84 69.03 39.73
C TRP A 361 25.34 69.31 39.46
N LYS A 362 24.50 69.34 40.49
CA LYS A 362 23.09 69.75 40.35
C LYS A 362 22.98 71.26 40.60
N ASP A 363 23.32 72.05 39.59
CA ASP A 363 23.02 73.49 39.50
C ASP A 363 21.77 73.75 38.65
#